data_AF-A0A936B4B4-F1
#
_entry.id   AF-A0A936B4B4-F1
#
_cell.length_a   1.000
_cell.length_b   1.000
_cell.length_c   1.000
_cell.angle_alpha   90.00
_cell.angle_beta   90.00
_cell.angle_gamma   90.00
#
_symmetry.space_group_name_H-M   'P 1'
#
loop_
_entity.id
_entity.type
_entity.pdbx_description
1 polymer ?
#
loop_
_entity_poly.entity_id
_entity_poly.type
_entity_poly.pdbx_seq_one_letter_code
_entity_poly.pdbx_strand_id
1 'polypeptide(L)'
;MIELSDLLIALPGKTGTLHEILQTIETIQYGMDFLKTAENFKRLLIHSYWKKSIVNLNDNGNISQRVFNYLKDNYIFIDEDNTKNKNQLINMMFSINSLTKIEKNRKYDIHQFPIKELETDKELKFDNRLTKLITELNHLIYGSYFDSSKKNMVTGLDFALKEADNATGKLFGLESIGTPKYLKTLSKFLDTYKSIVDSKSRVNEWYQLNNINTEDLDDLYYHDHKNKSALSGGQIATIDDWIKYLKSYRLGKQLYWMSVKHERYHISAFLLINIFFSDDIKIRIEKAVNQFLLEYMLVESNEVYINDSINQATRAAISQVMARNMSHNIGSHDECLCNPEYIEQFCPYATCLKSYHPLKDDLDANDYRPFHQLAIYNNYVKNRMHYLADITFGTPMMAVNKKAYSDIYCELESKVIAGNISGRGEKFKYKIGLLYNGKELNKDNDIDLAIPNDVLGMQAFYNIIENIIRNTAKHQNASDVQIIVNIRDIEVKELHNNKKLIFESNGLYCVEIYDNISLKTEDTISNINNKINGKILNDNNELRPESLGMIEMDASAAYLRQLDIVSINSRDFDVENDPKIHNKSNQLNILKAYKASTALGGSNLGYRFFS
;
A
#
# COMPACT_ATOMS: atom_id res chain seq x y z
N MET A 1 0.40 -21.26 19.26
CA MET A 1 -0.24 -20.19 20.04
C MET A 1 -0.36 -18.99 19.13
N ILE A 2 -1.50 -18.32 19.07
CA ILE A 2 -1.63 -17.05 18.35
C ILE A 2 -1.93 -15.99 19.39
N GLU A 3 -0.97 -15.09 19.63
CA GLU A 3 -1.17 -13.90 20.45
C GLU A 3 -1.85 -12.86 19.56
N LEU A 4 -3.11 -12.54 19.87
CA LEU A 4 -3.93 -11.64 19.04
C LEU A 4 -3.92 -10.19 19.58
N SER A 5 -3.35 -9.97 20.77
CA SER A 5 -3.02 -8.69 21.43
C SER A 5 -2.54 -8.98 22.85
N ASP A 6 -2.02 -7.97 23.58
CA ASP A 6 -1.61 -8.05 25.00
C ASP A 6 -2.68 -8.61 25.97
N LEU A 7 -3.92 -8.78 25.51
CA LEU A 7 -5.10 -9.19 26.27
C LEU A 7 -5.66 -10.58 25.92
N LEU A 8 -5.23 -11.22 24.82
CA LEU A 8 -5.88 -12.42 24.27
C LEU A 8 -4.91 -13.47 23.74
N ILE A 9 -4.97 -14.66 24.33
CA ILE A 9 -4.21 -15.83 23.89
C ILE A 9 -5.17 -16.87 23.35
N ALA A 10 -5.04 -17.20 22.06
CA ALA A 10 -5.83 -18.22 21.38
C ALA A 10 -5.03 -19.52 21.22
N LEU A 11 -5.62 -20.62 21.70
CA LEU A 11 -5.08 -21.97 21.58
C LEU A 11 -5.88 -22.73 20.51
N PRO A 12 -5.29 -22.97 19.32
CA PRO A 12 -6.01 -23.59 18.22
C PRO A 12 -6.38 -25.05 18.54
N GLY A 13 -7.45 -25.53 17.91
CA GLY A 13 -7.84 -26.93 17.93
C GLY A 13 -6.97 -27.76 16.99
N LYS A 14 -6.73 -29.04 17.34
CA LYS A 14 -6.02 -30.05 16.52
C LYS A 14 -4.54 -29.76 16.17
N THR A 15 -3.98 -28.63 16.59
CA THR A 15 -2.56 -28.26 16.40
C THR A 15 -1.93 -27.87 17.74
N GLY A 16 -0.76 -28.43 18.05
CA GLY A 16 -0.08 -28.31 19.35
C GLY A 16 -0.30 -29.51 20.28
N THR A 17 0.51 -29.61 21.33
CA THR A 17 0.43 -30.65 22.36
C THR A 17 -0.26 -30.15 23.63
N LEU A 18 -0.88 -31.06 24.38
CA LEU A 18 -1.48 -30.74 25.69
C LEU A 18 -0.45 -30.14 26.67
N HIS A 19 0.82 -30.53 26.54
CA HIS A 19 1.92 -30.00 27.35
C HIS A 19 2.18 -28.52 27.06
N GLU A 20 2.23 -28.12 25.78
CA GLU A 20 2.40 -26.72 25.37
C GLU A 20 1.26 -25.84 25.88
N ILE A 21 0.04 -26.38 25.92
CA ILE A 21 -1.14 -25.70 26.48
C ILE A 21 -0.95 -25.46 27.98
N LEU A 22 -0.57 -26.48 28.74
CA LEU A 22 -0.35 -26.36 30.18
C LEU A 22 0.80 -25.41 30.50
N GLN A 23 1.91 -25.48 29.76
CA GLN A 23 3.05 -24.59 29.93
C GLN A 23 2.68 -23.13 29.65
N THR A 24 1.82 -22.88 28.65
CA THR A 24 1.28 -21.55 28.35
C THR A 24 0.46 -21.02 29.52
N ILE A 25 -0.40 -21.85 30.10
CA ILE A 25 -1.26 -21.50 31.24
C ILE A 25 -0.41 -21.15 32.47
N GLU A 26 0.59 -21.97 32.79
CA GLU A 26 1.50 -21.70 33.91
C GLU A 26 2.30 -20.41 33.69
N THR A 27 2.79 -20.18 32.48
CA THR A 27 3.55 -18.96 32.13
C THR A 27 2.70 -17.69 32.31
N ILE A 28 1.43 -17.73 31.91
CA ILE A 28 0.48 -16.62 32.13
C ILE A 28 0.30 -16.39 33.63
N GLN A 29 0.08 -17.46 34.41
CA GLN A 29 -0.14 -17.35 35.84
C GLN A 29 1.07 -16.74 36.58
N TYR A 30 2.28 -17.20 36.28
CA TYR A 30 3.51 -16.64 36.86
C TYR A 30 3.71 -15.18 36.46
N GLY A 31 3.40 -14.81 35.20
CA GLY A 31 3.42 -13.43 34.75
C GLY A 31 2.44 -12.53 35.50
N MET A 32 1.27 -13.04 35.87
CA MET A 32 0.27 -12.28 36.64
C MET A 32 0.65 -12.08 38.11
N ASP A 33 1.26 -13.08 38.75
CA ASP A 33 1.76 -12.96 40.13
C ASP A 33 2.89 -11.90 40.24
N PHE A 34 3.63 -11.67 39.15
CA PHE A 34 4.71 -10.68 39.08
C PHE A 34 4.22 -9.24 38.86
N LEU A 35 3.08 -9.06 38.19
CA LEU A 35 2.67 -7.73 37.72
C LEU A 35 1.92 -6.86 38.75
N LYS A 36 1.36 -7.41 39.85
CA LYS A 36 0.70 -6.69 40.99
C LYS A 36 -0.21 -5.48 40.70
N THR A 37 -0.52 -5.17 39.45
CA THR A 37 -1.46 -4.14 39.01
C THR A 37 -2.68 -4.86 38.47
N ALA A 38 -3.73 -4.86 39.28
CA ALA A 38 -5.02 -5.42 38.93
C ALA A 38 -5.67 -4.68 37.76
N GLU A 39 -6.43 -5.46 36.96
CA GLU A 39 -7.67 -5.13 36.21
C GLU A 39 -7.69 -5.40 34.70
N ASN A 40 -6.56 -5.56 34.00
CA ASN A 40 -6.58 -5.90 32.57
C ASN A 40 -6.40 -7.41 32.35
N PHE A 41 -7.55 -8.09 32.29
CA PHE A 41 -7.73 -9.54 32.09
C PHE A 41 -7.07 -10.06 30.80
N LYS A 42 -6.08 -10.96 30.93
CA LYS A 42 -5.74 -11.89 29.83
C LYS A 42 -6.82 -12.97 29.78
N ARG A 43 -7.69 -12.95 28.77
CA ARG A 43 -8.71 -14.02 28.57
C ARG A 43 -8.14 -15.10 27.66
N LEU A 44 -8.25 -16.36 28.07
CA LEU A 44 -7.74 -17.51 27.32
C LEU A 44 -8.87 -18.07 26.43
N LEU A 45 -8.69 -18.04 25.11
CA LEU A 45 -9.60 -18.67 24.17
C LEU A 45 -9.08 -20.06 23.85
N ILE A 46 -9.80 -21.09 24.30
CA ILE A 46 -9.43 -22.49 24.09
C ILE A 46 -10.42 -23.12 23.12
N HIS A 47 -9.93 -23.78 22.08
CA HIS A 47 -10.80 -24.57 21.21
C HIS A 47 -11.50 -25.70 21.98
N SER A 48 -12.79 -25.94 21.71
CA SER A 48 -13.62 -26.95 22.38
C SER A 48 -13.01 -28.36 22.38
N TYR A 49 -12.24 -28.69 21.34
CA TYR A 49 -11.42 -29.90 21.22
C TYR A 49 -10.66 -30.28 22.51
N TRP A 50 -10.09 -29.32 23.23
CA TRP A 50 -9.26 -29.57 24.40
C TRP A 50 -10.05 -29.80 25.70
N LYS A 51 -11.37 -29.55 25.70
CA LYS A 51 -12.23 -29.57 26.89
C LYS A 51 -12.15 -30.90 27.65
N LYS A 52 -12.29 -32.02 26.93
CA LYS A 52 -12.31 -33.35 27.54
C LYS A 52 -10.96 -33.72 28.15
N SER A 53 -9.87 -33.34 27.49
CA SER A 53 -8.50 -33.60 27.96
C SER A 53 -8.15 -32.79 29.21
N ILE A 54 -8.56 -31.53 29.28
CA ILE A 54 -8.31 -30.67 30.45
C ILE A 54 -9.11 -31.15 31.67
N VAL A 55 -10.38 -31.53 31.49
CA VAL A 55 -11.22 -32.07 32.59
C VAL A 55 -10.63 -33.39 33.12
N ASN A 56 -10.26 -34.31 32.22
CA ASN A 56 -9.66 -35.58 32.61
C ASN A 56 -8.31 -35.40 33.36
N LEU A 57 -7.55 -34.35 33.08
CA LEU A 57 -6.30 -34.09 33.81
C LEU A 57 -6.55 -33.63 35.25
N ASN A 58 -7.61 -32.86 35.50
CA ASN A 58 -7.99 -32.45 36.85
C ASN A 58 -8.48 -33.65 37.66
N ASP A 59 -9.34 -34.47 37.07
CA ASP A 59 -9.93 -35.63 37.75
C ASP A 59 -8.87 -36.68 38.13
N ASN A 60 -7.75 -36.71 37.40
CA ASN A 60 -6.58 -37.57 37.69
C ASN A 60 -5.52 -36.89 38.58
N GLY A 61 -5.73 -35.65 39.04
CA GLY A 61 -4.79 -34.92 39.90
C GLY A 61 -3.49 -34.47 39.21
N ASN A 62 -3.43 -34.52 37.87
CA ASN A 62 -2.23 -34.20 37.08
C ASN A 62 -2.05 -32.69 36.84
N ILE A 63 -3.05 -31.87 37.20
CA ILE A 63 -2.95 -30.42 37.26
C ILE A 63 -3.38 -29.96 38.64
N SER A 64 -2.75 -28.89 39.16
CA SER A 64 -3.12 -28.38 40.47
C SER A 64 -4.55 -27.84 40.45
N GLN A 65 -5.30 -28.06 41.54
CA GLN A 65 -6.67 -27.54 41.68
C GLN A 65 -6.73 -26.02 41.49
N ARG A 66 -5.65 -25.31 41.83
CA ARG A 66 -5.50 -23.86 41.63
C ARG A 66 -5.47 -23.50 40.13
N VAL A 67 -4.70 -24.23 39.33
CA VAL A 67 -4.64 -24.03 37.87
C VAL A 67 -5.99 -24.39 37.23
N PHE A 68 -6.63 -25.47 37.67
CA PHE A 68 -7.95 -25.86 37.16
C PHE A 68 -9.05 -24.85 37.50
N ASN A 69 -9.07 -24.32 38.72
CA ASN A 69 -10.02 -23.27 39.12
C ASN A 69 -9.78 -21.98 38.34
N TYR A 70 -8.51 -21.59 38.15
CA TYR A 70 -8.18 -20.43 37.30
C TYR A 70 -8.71 -20.60 35.88
N LEU A 71 -8.53 -21.80 35.30
CA LEU A 71 -9.07 -22.14 34.00
C LEU A 71 -10.59 -21.99 33.99
N LYS A 72 -11.29 -22.67 34.91
CA LYS A 72 -12.76 -22.66 35.02
C LYS A 72 -13.36 -21.25 35.06
N ASP A 73 -12.66 -20.30 35.69
CA ASP A 73 -13.14 -18.94 35.87
C ASP A 73 -12.69 -17.97 34.75
N ASN A 74 -11.74 -18.33 33.87
CA ASN A 74 -11.08 -17.40 32.94
C ASN A 74 -10.93 -17.87 31.46
N TYR A 75 -11.50 -19.02 31.06
CA TYR A 75 -11.52 -19.43 29.63
C TYR A 75 -12.90 -19.38 28.97
N ILE A 76 -12.91 -19.31 27.64
CA ILE A 76 -14.11 -19.52 26.80
C ILE A 76 -13.81 -20.64 25.80
N PHE A 77 -14.68 -21.67 25.75
CA PHE A 77 -14.62 -22.69 24.70
C PHE A 77 -15.25 -22.18 23.42
N ILE A 78 -14.51 -22.20 22.31
CA ILE A 78 -15.01 -21.87 20.98
C ILE A 78 -15.33 -23.18 20.26
N ASP A 79 -16.56 -23.32 19.75
CA ASP A 79 -17.02 -24.45 18.94
C ASP A 79 -17.16 -24.03 17.48
N GLU A 80 -16.85 -24.94 16.55
CA GLU A 80 -16.85 -24.69 15.10
C GLU A 80 -18.25 -24.31 14.55
N ASP A 81 -19.35 -24.72 15.22
CA ASP A 81 -20.70 -24.73 14.62
C ASP A 81 -21.73 -23.72 15.18
N ASN A 82 -21.37 -22.82 16.11
CA ASN A 82 -22.38 -21.99 16.79
C ASN A 82 -22.23 -20.48 16.52
N THR A 83 -22.88 -19.98 15.46
CA THR A 83 -22.98 -18.54 15.13
C THR A 83 -23.59 -17.68 16.24
N LYS A 84 -24.37 -18.27 17.16
CA LYS A 84 -24.86 -17.59 18.38
C LYS A 84 -23.75 -17.14 19.32
N ASN A 85 -22.60 -17.83 19.33
CA ASN A 85 -21.47 -17.46 20.18
C ASN A 85 -20.69 -16.26 19.65
N LYS A 86 -20.80 -15.88 18.37
CA LYS A 86 -20.05 -14.74 17.81
C LYS A 86 -20.52 -13.40 18.41
N ASN A 87 -21.83 -13.22 18.52
CA ASN A 87 -22.41 -12.03 19.17
C ASN A 87 -22.25 -12.07 20.70
N GLN A 88 -22.23 -13.25 21.33
CA GLN A 88 -21.88 -13.38 22.75
C GLN A 88 -20.39 -13.08 23.01
N LEU A 89 -19.48 -13.50 22.12
CA LEU A 89 -18.05 -13.20 22.19
C LEU A 89 -17.79 -11.71 22.03
N ILE A 90 -18.43 -11.03 21.08
CA ILE A 90 -18.36 -9.57 20.91
C ILE A 90 -18.95 -8.86 22.14
N ASN A 91 -20.15 -9.25 22.59
CA ASN A 91 -20.79 -8.64 23.76
C ASN A 91 -20.04 -8.90 25.08
N MET A 92 -19.30 -10.01 25.20
CA MET A 92 -18.50 -10.34 26.39
C MET A 92 -17.07 -9.80 26.32
N MET A 93 -16.47 -9.63 25.13
CA MET A 93 -15.20 -8.91 24.96
C MET A 93 -15.31 -7.46 25.43
N PHE A 94 -16.52 -6.88 25.39
CA PHE A 94 -16.79 -5.49 25.76
C PHE A 94 -17.85 -5.32 26.86
N SER A 95 -18.10 -6.36 27.69
CA SER A 95 -19.11 -6.26 28.75
C SER A 95 -18.66 -5.32 29.89
N ILE A 96 -18.78 -4.01 29.69
CA ILE A 96 -19.12 -3.09 30.77
C ILE A 96 -20.58 -3.41 31.12
N ASN A 97 -20.77 -4.17 32.19
CA ASN A 97 -22.06 -4.67 32.69
C ASN A 97 -23.05 -3.58 33.17
N SER A 98 -22.99 -2.34 32.65
CA SER A 98 -23.92 -1.27 33.06
C SER A 98 -24.93 -0.83 31.99
N LEU A 99 -24.91 -1.36 30.76
CA LEU A 99 -25.85 -0.91 29.71
C LEU A 99 -26.90 -1.94 29.24
N THR A 100 -26.65 -3.25 29.38
CA THR A 100 -27.61 -4.28 28.91
C THR A 100 -28.89 -4.41 29.74
N LYS A 101 -29.01 -3.69 30.86
CA LYS A 101 -30.28 -3.57 31.61
C LYS A 101 -31.16 -2.40 31.17
N ILE A 102 -30.67 -1.49 30.32
CA ILE A 102 -31.41 -0.28 29.92
C ILE A 102 -32.09 -0.44 28.54
N GLU A 103 -31.53 -1.24 27.64
CA GLU A 103 -32.03 -1.31 26.24
C GLU A 103 -33.27 -2.17 26.02
N LYS A 104 -33.71 -2.99 26.98
CA LYS A 104 -34.90 -3.83 26.76
C LYS A 104 -36.26 -3.14 26.96
N ASN A 105 -36.30 -1.88 27.39
CA ASN A 105 -37.59 -1.22 27.70
C ASN A 105 -37.80 0.21 27.19
N ARG A 106 -36.99 0.74 26.27
CA ARG A 106 -37.29 2.03 25.64
C ARG A 106 -36.97 2.00 24.14
N LYS A 107 -38.01 1.84 23.31
CA LYS A 107 -38.00 2.33 21.94
C LYS A 107 -37.88 3.86 22.02
N TYR A 108 -36.70 4.39 21.81
CA TYR A 108 -36.55 5.81 21.50
C TYR A 108 -36.65 5.93 19.98
N ASP A 109 -37.59 6.73 19.50
CA ASP A 109 -37.57 7.17 18.11
C ASP A 109 -36.38 8.11 17.95
N ILE A 110 -35.39 7.69 17.15
CA ILE A 110 -34.19 8.47 16.88
C ILE A 110 -34.58 9.57 15.88
N HIS A 111 -34.75 10.80 16.36
CA HIS A 111 -34.95 11.95 15.50
C HIS A 111 -33.58 12.44 14.98
N GLN A 112 -33.40 12.44 13.65
CA GLN A 112 -32.16 12.90 13.02
C GLN A 112 -32.12 14.43 12.93
N PHE A 113 -30.96 15.02 13.21
CA PHE A 113 -30.72 16.45 12.98
C PHE A 113 -30.43 16.73 11.50
N PRO A 114 -30.96 17.82 10.93
CA PRO A 114 -30.61 18.22 9.57
C PRO A 114 -29.13 18.63 9.53
N ILE A 115 -28.34 17.89 8.75
CA ILE A 115 -26.95 18.21 8.44
C ILE A 115 -26.86 18.51 6.95
N LYS A 116 -26.22 19.63 6.61
CA LYS A 116 -26.06 20.09 5.23
C LYS A 116 -24.60 20.00 4.81
N GLU A 117 -24.35 19.70 3.54
CA GLU A 117 -23.02 19.72 2.94
C GLU A 117 -22.68 21.13 2.42
N LEU A 118 -21.45 21.58 2.63
CA LEU A 118 -20.94 22.80 1.99
C LEU A 118 -20.42 22.43 0.59
N GLU A 119 -20.80 23.21 -0.44
CA GLU A 119 -20.42 23.00 -1.84
C GLU A 119 -18.89 23.06 -2.04
N THR A 120 -18.22 21.92 -1.88
CA THR A 120 -16.86 21.69 -2.36
C THR A 120 -16.75 20.25 -2.89
N ASP A 121 -16.99 20.10 -4.19
CA ASP A 121 -16.73 18.98 -5.10
C ASP A 121 -16.57 17.53 -4.56
N LYS A 122 -17.41 16.65 -5.16
CA LYS A 122 -17.34 15.18 -5.35
C LYS A 122 -17.62 14.27 -4.16
N GLU A 123 -18.78 13.59 -4.25
CA GLU A 123 -19.19 12.31 -3.64
C GLU A 123 -18.35 11.84 -2.44
N LEU A 124 -18.55 12.47 -1.29
CA LEU A 124 -18.16 11.91 0.00
C LEU A 124 -19.39 11.22 0.58
N LYS A 125 -19.28 9.90 0.78
CA LYS A 125 -20.27 9.14 1.55
C LYS A 125 -20.30 9.74 2.95
N PHE A 126 -21.36 10.49 3.23
CA PHE A 126 -21.69 11.00 4.54
C PHE A 126 -21.45 9.93 5.62
N ASP A 127 -20.52 10.19 6.52
CA ASP A 127 -20.19 9.22 7.56
C ASP A 127 -21.23 9.30 8.69
N ASN A 128 -22.16 8.36 8.69
CA ASN A 128 -23.18 8.18 9.71
C ASN A 128 -22.61 8.20 11.16
N ARG A 129 -21.30 7.94 11.33
CA ARG A 129 -20.61 7.91 12.62
C ARG A 129 -20.63 9.27 13.35
N LEU A 130 -20.22 10.37 12.71
CA LEU A 130 -20.14 11.69 13.35
C LEU A 130 -21.53 12.23 13.73
N THR A 131 -22.49 12.03 12.84
CA THR A 131 -23.90 12.37 13.05
C THR A 131 -24.51 11.61 14.22
N LYS A 132 -24.18 10.32 14.34
CA LYS A 132 -24.59 9.48 15.47
C LYS A 132 -24.02 10.02 16.77
N LEU A 133 -22.74 10.39 16.81
CA LEU A 133 -22.13 11.00 18.00
C LEU A 133 -22.80 12.33 18.38
N ILE A 134 -23.05 13.22 17.43
CA ILE A 134 -23.73 14.50 17.72
C ILE A 134 -25.15 14.27 18.27
N THR A 135 -25.86 13.29 17.70
CA THR A 135 -27.19 12.92 18.17
C THR A 135 -27.13 12.38 19.60
N GLU A 136 -26.16 11.50 19.89
CA GLU A 136 -25.92 10.96 21.24
C GLU A 136 -25.55 12.07 22.23
N LEU A 137 -24.64 12.97 21.86
CA LEU A 137 -24.27 14.13 22.68
C LEU A 137 -25.48 15.00 22.99
N ASN A 138 -26.31 15.32 22.00
CA ASN A 138 -27.52 16.09 22.23
C ASN A 138 -28.51 15.35 23.14
N HIS A 139 -28.67 14.03 23.01
CA HIS A 139 -29.47 13.24 23.95
C HIS A 139 -28.91 13.26 25.37
N LEU A 140 -27.59 13.20 25.55
CA LEU A 140 -26.95 13.30 26.86
C LEU A 140 -27.16 14.68 27.49
N ILE A 141 -27.16 15.73 26.68
CA ILE A 141 -27.33 17.12 27.10
C ILE A 141 -28.78 17.42 27.50
N TYR A 142 -29.74 16.92 26.72
CA TYR A 142 -31.16 17.22 26.91
C TYR A 142 -31.94 16.18 27.72
N GLY A 143 -31.37 14.99 27.91
CA GLY A 143 -32.01 13.86 28.59
C GLY A 143 -33.31 13.43 27.91
N SER A 144 -34.30 13.02 28.72
CA SER A 144 -35.63 12.60 28.24
C SER A 144 -36.50 13.73 27.70
N TYR A 145 -36.05 14.99 27.81
CA TYR A 145 -36.75 16.16 27.28
C TYR A 145 -36.19 16.56 25.91
N PHE A 146 -35.43 15.69 25.25
CA PHE A 146 -34.99 15.92 23.89
C PHE A 146 -36.20 16.01 22.96
N ASP A 147 -36.37 17.18 22.35
CA ASP A 147 -37.36 17.46 21.32
C ASP A 147 -36.56 17.96 20.12
N SER A 148 -36.86 17.46 18.92
CA SER A 148 -36.20 17.86 17.67
C SER A 148 -36.41 19.35 17.35
N SER A 149 -37.35 20.02 18.03
CA SER A 149 -37.53 21.48 18.00
C SER A 149 -36.48 22.26 18.82
N LYS A 150 -35.69 21.60 19.67
CA LYS A 150 -34.68 22.26 20.52
C LYS A 150 -33.37 22.51 19.77
N LYS A 151 -32.84 23.72 19.95
CA LYS A 151 -31.59 24.21 19.33
C LYS A 151 -30.40 23.28 19.63
N ASN A 152 -29.55 22.98 18.65
CA ASN A 152 -28.38 22.14 18.87
C ASN A 152 -27.35 22.83 19.80
N MET A 153 -26.82 22.15 20.83
CA MET A 153 -25.88 22.76 21.78
C MET A 153 -24.41 22.62 21.36
N VAL A 154 -24.13 21.71 20.43
CA VAL A 154 -22.81 21.52 19.82
C VAL A 154 -22.58 22.62 18.79
N THR A 155 -21.58 23.47 19.02
CA THR A 155 -21.23 24.58 18.11
C THR A 155 -20.24 24.13 17.04
N GLY A 156 -19.37 23.19 17.40
CA GLY A 156 -18.33 22.64 16.55
C GLY A 156 -17.80 21.34 17.13
N LEU A 157 -17.41 20.43 16.26
CA LEU A 157 -16.81 19.15 16.56
C LEU A 157 -15.77 18.86 15.48
N ASP A 158 -14.50 18.87 15.84
CA ASP A 158 -13.39 18.54 14.95
C ASP A 158 -12.77 17.20 15.31
N PHE A 159 -12.35 16.46 14.30
CA PHE A 159 -11.62 15.21 14.40
C PHE A 159 -10.36 15.27 13.56
N ALA A 160 -9.21 15.15 14.20
CA ALA A 160 -7.90 15.13 13.56
C ALA A 160 -7.27 13.74 13.72
N LEU A 161 -6.80 13.16 12.61
CA LEU A 161 -6.03 11.90 12.57
C LEU A 161 -4.62 12.16 12.04
N LYS A 162 -3.60 11.72 12.79
CA LYS A 162 -2.18 11.96 12.51
C LYS A 162 -1.34 10.69 12.73
N GLU A 163 -0.22 10.58 12.03
CA GLU A 163 0.81 9.57 12.34
C GLU A 163 1.61 9.95 13.61
N ALA A 164 1.83 8.97 14.49
CA ALA A 164 2.39 9.13 15.82
C ALA A 164 3.90 9.47 15.88
N ASP A 165 4.70 9.08 14.88
CA ASP A 165 6.16 8.93 15.04
C ASP A 165 7.05 9.74 14.08
N ASN A 166 6.50 10.66 13.29
CA ASN A 166 7.33 11.56 12.47
C ASN A 166 7.41 12.95 13.09
N ALA A 167 8.63 13.48 13.28
CA ALA A 167 8.90 14.85 13.73
C ALA A 167 8.25 15.94 12.83
N THR A 168 7.78 15.55 11.65
CA THR A 168 7.05 16.39 10.67
C THR A 168 5.55 16.08 10.59
N GLY A 169 5.06 15.03 11.27
CA GLY A 169 3.65 14.80 11.58
C GLY A 169 2.67 14.90 10.41
N LYS A 170 2.64 13.93 9.49
CA LYS A 170 1.66 13.91 8.39
C LYS A 170 0.24 13.79 8.97
N LEU A 171 -0.59 14.82 8.73
CA LEU A 171 -2.03 14.77 9.03
C LEU A 171 -2.71 13.95 7.92
N PHE A 172 -3.40 12.88 8.30
CA PHE A 172 -4.14 12.04 7.36
C PHE A 172 -5.53 12.59 7.06
N GLY A 173 -6.13 13.26 8.04
CA GLY A 173 -7.46 13.86 7.88
C GLY A 173 -7.78 14.84 8.99
N LEU A 174 -8.55 15.86 8.63
CA LEU A 174 -9.26 16.72 9.55
C LEU A 174 -10.70 16.81 9.07
N GLU A 175 -11.62 16.30 9.87
CA GLU A 175 -13.06 16.34 9.59
C GLU A 175 -13.72 17.23 10.64
N SER A 176 -14.62 18.10 10.19
CA SER A 176 -15.25 19.08 11.06
C SER A 176 -16.74 19.14 10.82
N ILE A 177 -17.51 19.14 11.90
CA ILE A 177 -18.95 19.44 11.89
C ILE A 177 -19.18 20.65 12.78
N GLY A 178 -19.83 21.68 12.27
CA GLY A 178 -20.12 22.85 13.08
C GLY A 178 -21.10 23.80 12.44
N THR A 179 -21.43 24.84 13.19
CA THR A 179 -22.18 25.98 12.67
C THR A 179 -21.38 26.70 11.57
N PRO A 180 -22.03 27.40 10.63
CA PRO A 180 -21.34 28.12 9.55
C PRO A 180 -20.26 29.08 10.07
N LYS A 181 -20.53 29.77 11.19
CA LYS A 181 -19.54 30.68 11.79
C LYS A 181 -18.36 29.93 12.38
N TYR A 182 -18.59 28.80 13.04
CA TYR A 182 -17.53 27.94 13.55
C TYR A 182 -16.60 27.50 12.42
N LEU A 183 -17.14 26.88 11.37
CA LEU A 183 -16.36 26.37 10.24
C LEU A 183 -15.60 27.47 9.49
N LYS A 184 -16.21 28.65 9.33
CA LYS A 184 -15.52 29.82 8.76
C LYS A 184 -14.35 30.28 9.63
N THR A 185 -14.51 30.23 10.94
CA THR A 185 -13.46 30.60 11.90
C THR A 185 -12.34 29.56 11.89
N LEU A 186 -12.70 28.28 11.87
CA LEU A 186 -11.78 27.15 11.72
C LEU A 186 -10.95 27.25 10.44
N SER A 187 -11.60 27.49 9.29
CA SER A 187 -10.92 27.61 8.00
C SER A 187 -9.89 28.74 7.99
N LYS A 188 -10.25 29.91 8.55
CA LYS A 188 -9.30 31.04 8.71
C LYS A 188 -8.14 30.71 9.64
N PHE A 189 -8.41 29.96 10.70
CA PHE A 189 -7.35 29.49 11.60
C PHE A 189 -6.41 28.55 10.85
N LEU A 190 -6.96 27.60 10.10
CA LEU A 190 -6.20 26.63 9.30
C LEU A 190 -5.39 27.25 8.15
N ASP A 191 -5.79 28.42 7.66
CA ASP A 191 -5.00 29.18 6.70
C ASP A 191 -3.71 29.72 7.33
N THR A 192 -3.78 30.09 8.62
CA THR A 192 -2.65 30.65 9.41
C THR A 192 -1.81 29.56 10.08
N TYR A 193 -2.46 28.63 10.77
CA TYR A 193 -1.87 27.50 11.45
C TYR A 193 -2.30 26.23 10.73
N LYS A 194 -1.36 25.52 10.11
CA LYS A 194 -1.72 24.38 9.24
C LYS A 194 -2.30 23.18 10.01
N SER A 195 -2.49 23.22 11.33
CA SER A 195 -3.17 22.15 12.07
C SER A 195 -3.72 22.66 13.41
N ILE A 196 -4.83 22.09 13.86
CA ILE A 196 -5.38 22.30 15.20
C ILE A 196 -4.80 21.21 16.11
N VAL A 197 -3.58 21.50 16.56
CA VAL A 197 -2.91 21.03 17.78
C VAL A 197 -2.68 19.52 17.99
N ASP A 198 -1.38 19.26 18.19
CA ASP A 198 -0.70 18.02 18.54
C ASP A 198 -0.40 17.99 20.05
N SER A 199 -0.95 17.04 20.81
CA SER A 199 -0.42 16.68 22.13
C SER A 199 0.54 15.50 22.04
N LYS A 200 1.74 15.61 22.62
CA LYS A 200 2.68 14.47 22.73
C LYS A 200 2.17 13.34 23.64
N SER A 201 1.02 13.51 24.30
CA SER A 201 0.45 12.59 25.29
C SER A 201 -1.08 12.48 25.17
N ARG A 202 -1.67 11.49 25.85
CA ARG A 202 -3.12 11.37 26.04
C ARG A 202 -3.62 12.63 26.76
N VAL A 203 -4.68 13.25 26.25
CA VAL A 203 -5.32 14.42 26.83
C VAL A 203 -6.80 14.15 27.02
N ASN A 204 -7.34 14.61 28.14
CA ASN A 204 -8.77 14.58 28.47
C ASN A 204 -9.07 15.82 29.33
N GLU A 205 -9.35 16.95 28.68
CA GLU A 205 -9.40 18.25 29.34
C GLU A 205 -10.60 19.10 28.92
N TRP A 206 -11.15 19.83 29.90
CA TRP A 206 -12.20 20.81 29.70
C TRP A 206 -11.65 22.22 29.90
N TYR A 207 -11.91 23.10 28.94
CA TYR A 207 -11.54 24.50 28.99
C TYR A 207 -12.76 25.40 29.04
N GLN A 208 -12.72 26.43 29.89
CA GLN A 208 -13.74 27.47 29.94
C GLN A 208 -13.36 28.64 29.02
N LEU A 209 -14.30 29.03 28.16
CA LEU A 209 -14.11 30.13 27.20
C LEU A 209 -14.74 31.45 27.65
N ASN A 210 -15.69 31.41 28.59
CA ASN A 210 -16.32 32.56 29.28
C ASN A 210 -16.87 33.67 28.35
N ASN A 211 -17.27 33.35 27.13
CA ASN A 211 -17.83 34.32 26.19
C ASN A 211 -19.36 34.38 26.23
N ILE A 212 -19.92 35.59 26.10
CA ILE A 212 -21.30 35.92 26.48
C ILE A 212 -22.31 35.90 25.32
N ASN A 213 -21.91 35.79 24.05
CA ASN A 213 -22.90 35.79 22.96
C ASN A 213 -23.37 34.38 22.60
N THR A 214 -24.59 34.06 23.02
CA THR A 214 -25.39 32.99 22.44
C THR A 214 -25.78 33.37 21.03
N GLU A 215 -25.10 32.80 20.04
CA GLU A 215 -25.58 32.89 18.67
C GLU A 215 -26.85 32.09 18.49
N ASP A 216 -27.62 32.42 17.46
CA ASP A 216 -28.62 31.51 16.95
C ASP A 216 -27.91 30.23 16.50
N LEU A 217 -28.25 29.15 17.18
CA LEU A 217 -27.72 27.82 16.93
C LEU A 217 -28.36 27.31 15.65
N ASP A 218 -27.74 27.68 14.53
CA ASP A 218 -28.09 27.27 13.17
C ASP A 218 -27.87 25.76 12.93
N ASP A 219 -28.33 25.28 11.78
CA ASP A 219 -28.03 23.94 11.26
C ASP A 219 -26.51 23.64 11.29
N LEU A 220 -26.17 22.38 11.48
CA LEU A 220 -24.79 21.92 11.40
C LEU A 220 -24.41 21.61 9.96
N TYR A 221 -23.17 21.94 9.62
CA TYR A 221 -22.58 21.63 8.33
C TYR A 221 -21.37 20.74 8.51
N TYR A 222 -21.19 19.78 7.61
CA TYR A 222 -19.99 18.96 7.54
C TYR A 222 -18.97 19.58 6.58
N HIS A 223 -17.70 19.47 6.93
CA HIS A 223 -16.59 19.89 6.09
C HIS A 223 -15.42 18.91 6.22
N ASP A 224 -15.00 18.34 5.10
CA ASP A 224 -13.81 17.49 5.02
C ASP A 224 -12.61 18.33 4.54
N HIS A 225 -11.57 18.41 5.36
CA HIS A 225 -10.35 19.15 5.04
C HIS A 225 -9.28 18.29 4.35
N LYS A 226 -9.58 17.03 3.94
CA LYS A 226 -8.64 16.05 3.34
C LYS A 226 -7.84 16.51 2.11
N ASN A 227 -8.20 17.62 1.45
CA ASN A 227 -7.57 18.06 0.19
C ASN A 227 -6.65 19.29 0.27
N LYS A 228 -6.33 19.82 1.46
CA LYS A 228 -5.27 20.84 1.54
C LYS A 228 -3.90 20.14 1.59
N SER A 229 -3.26 19.99 0.43
CA SER A 229 -1.83 19.64 0.25
C SER A 229 -0.84 20.55 1.02
N ALA A 230 -1.34 21.52 1.79
CA ALA A 230 -0.61 22.50 2.59
C ALA A 230 -0.37 22.08 4.05
N LEU A 231 -0.74 20.86 4.46
CA LEU A 231 -0.62 20.39 5.86
C LEU A 231 0.78 19.85 6.21
N SER A 232 1.68 19.72 5.23
CA SER A 232 3.08 19.33 5.44
C SER A 232 4.00 20.57 5.39
N GLY A 233 4.46 21.06 6.54
CA GLY A 233 5.57 22.03 6.63
C GLY A 233 5.26 23.40 7.27
N GLY A 234 4.06 23.64 7.81
CA GLY A 234 3.70 24.88 8.52
C GLY A 234 3.81 24.78 10.06
N GLN A 235 3.71 25.90 10.78
CA GLN A 235 3.66 25.91 12.25
C GLN A 235 2.41 25.17 12.76
N ILE A 236 2.62 24.25 13.71
CA ILE A 236 1.57 23.56 14.47
C ILE A 236 1.12 24.51 15.58
N ALA A 237 -0.17 24.85 15.64
CA ALA A 237 -0.73 25.63 16.75
C ALA A 237 -0.71 24.85 18.06
N THR A 238 -0.67 25.56 19.20
CA THR A 238 -0.94 24.99 20.52
C THR A 238 -2.43 25.07 20.88
N ILE A 239 -2.88 24.31 21.89
CA ILE A 239 -4.28 24.39 22.37
C ILE A 239 -4.60 25.78 22.88
N ASP A 240 -3.63 26.46 23.47
CA ASP A 240 -3.76 27.84 23.93
C ASP A 240 -3.97 28.81 22.77
N ASP A 241 -3.29 28.61 21.63
CA ASP A 241 -3.52 29.40 20.41
C ASP A 241 -4.95 29.22 19.91
N TRP A 242 -5.44 27.97 19.91
CA TRP A 242 -6.81 27.68 19.50
C TRP A 242 -7.85 28.29 20.46
N ILE A 243 -7.66 28.12 21.77
CA ILE A 243 -8.50 28.73 22.80
C ILE A 243 -8.51 30.26 22.68
N LYS A 244 -7.36 30.88 22.47
CA LYS A 244 -7.23 32.33 22.28
C LYS A 244 -7.97 32.79 21.02
N TYR A 245 -7.87 32.01 19.95
CA TYR A 245 -8.58 32.28 18.71
C TYR A 245 -10.10 32.20 18.91
N LEU A 246 -10.62 31.11 19.50
CA LEU A 246 -12.04 30.96 19.84
C LEU A 246 -12.56 32.10 20.73
N LYS A 247 -11.74 32.54 21.71
CA LYS A 247 -12.07 33.69 22.56
C LYS A 247 -12.17 35.00 21.79
N SER A 248 -11.24 35.24 20.85
CA SER A 248 -11.27 36.47 20.03
C SER A 248 -12.52 36.57 19.15
N TYR A 249 -13.06 35.44 18.70
CA TYR A 249 -14.30 35.36 17.90
C TYR A 249 -15.57 35.14 18.74
N ARG A 250 -15.42 35.08 20.08
CA ARG A 250 -16.49 34.85 21.06
C ARG A 250 -17.31 33.60 20.76
N LEU A 251 -16.64 32.49 20.44
CA LEU A 251 -17.28 31.22 20.09
C LEU A 251 -17.29 30.24 21.26
N GLY A 252 -18.48 29.71 21.57
CA GLY A 252 -18.70 28.69 22.60
C GLY A 252 -18.46 29.18 24.04
N LYS A 253 -18.89 28.34 24.99
CA LYS A 253 -18.70 28.53 26.44
C LYS A 253 -17.72 27.54 27.03
N GLN A 254 -17.72 26.30 26.52
CA GLN A 254 -16.81 25.25 26.93
C GLN A 254 -16.21 24.57 25.70
N LEU A 255 -14.94 24.21 25.80
CA LEU A 255 -14.24 23.37 24.84
C LEU A 255 -13.81 22.10 25.58
N TYR A 256 -14.15 20.95 25.03
CA TYR A 256 -13.65 19.67 25.46
C TYR A 256 -12.63 19.16 24.46
N TRP A 257 -11.44 18.81 24.92
CA TRP A 257 -10.39 18.20 24.11
C TRP A 257 -10.09 16.81 24.62
N MET A 258 -10.21 15.84 23.72
CA MET A 258 -9.77 14.48 23.96
C MET A 258 -8.75 14.06 22.93
N SER A 259 -7.74 13.35 23.38
CA SER A 259 -6.70 12.83 22.49
C SER A 259 -6.23 11.44 22.92
N VAL A 260 -6.14 10.53 21.96
CA VAL A 260 -5.74 9.13 22.16
C VAL A 260 -4.60 8.80 21.20
N LYS A 261 -3.51 8.25 21.74
CA LYS A 261 -2.38 7.71 20.98
C LYS A 261 -2.42 6.19 21.02
N HIS A 262 -2.26 5.55 19.87
CA HIS A 262 -2.16 4.10 19.74
C HIS A 262 -1.13 3.74 18.67
N GLU A 263 -0.05 3.05 19.08
CA GLU A 263 1.08 2.62 18.24
C GLU A 263 1.52 3.67 17.20
N ARG A 264 0.92 3.61 16.01
CA ARG A 264 1.25 4.43 14.83
C ARG A 264 0.37 5.65 14.63
N TYR A 265 -0.72 5.80 15.37
CA TYR A 265 -1.70 6.87 15.18
C TYR A 265 -1.97 7.69 16.42
N HIS A 266 -2.36 8.93 16.15
CA HIS A 266 -2.77 9.90 17.14
C HIS A 266 -4.05 10.56 16.66
N ILE A 267 -5.10 10.47 17.47
CA ILE A 267 -6.41 11.01 17.15
C ILE A 267 -6.79 12.03 18.21
N SER A 268 -7.27 13.19 17.76
CA SER A 268 -7.76 14.26 18.61
C SER A 268 -9.19 14.66 18.22
N ALA A 269 -10.03 14.85 19.23
CA ALA A 269 -11.37 15.40 19.12
C ALA A 269 -11.48 16.71 19.88
N PHE A 270 -12.01 17.74 19.22
CA PHE A 270 -12.31 19.04 19.83
C PHE A 270 -13.81 19.28 19.77
N LEU A 271 -14.48 19.28 20.92
CA LEU A 271 -15.91 19.48 21.03
C LEU A 271 -16.18 20.86 21.65
N LEU A 272 -16.68 21.79 20.83
CA LEU A 272 -17.06 23.13 21.24
C LEU A 272 -18.56 23.21 21.55
N ILE A 273 -18.90 23.72 22.74
CA ILE A 273 -20.26 23.68 23.27
C ILE A 273 -20.67 25.05 23.82
N ASN A 274 -21.93 25.43 23.62
CA ASN A 274 -22.46 26.75 24.02
C ASN A 274 -23.17 26.79 25.39
N ILE A 275 -22.94 25.79 26.24
CA ILE A 275 -23.54 25.69 27.59
C ILE A 275 -22.48 25.22 28.60
N PHE A 276 -22.70 25.53 29.88
CA PHE A 276 -21.92 24.99 30.98
C PHE A 276 -22.56 23.72 31.54
N PHE A 277 -21.80 22.65 31.68
CA PHE A 277 -22.25 21.39 32.27
C PHE A 277 -21.82 21.19 33.72
N SER A 278 -22.65 20.47 34.45
CA SER A 278 -22.26 19.80 35.69
C SER A 278 -21.26 18.69 35.41
N ASP A 279 -20.50 18.29 36.42
CA ASP A 279 -19.46 17.26 36.27
C ASP A 279 -20.05 15.89 35.88
N ASP A 280 -21.28 15.56 36.28
CA ASP A 280 -21.96 14.32 35.86
C ASP A 280 -22.18 14.26 34.35
N ILE A 281 -22.65 15.37 33.74
CA ILE A 281 -22.86 15.43 32.29
C ILE A 281 -21.51 15.40 31.56
N LYS A 282 -20.49 16.09 32.08
CA LYS A 282 -19.14 16.04 31.52
C LYS A 282 -18.60 14.62 31.46
N ILE A 283 -18.70 13.85 32.55
CA ILE A 283 -18.25 12.44 32.59
C ILE A 283 -18.97 11.59 31.53
N ARG A 284 -20.27 11.82 31.29
CA ARG A 284 -21.02 11.09 30.25
C ARG A 284 -20.57 11.48 28.84
N ILE A 285 -20.36 12.77 28.59
CA ILE A 285 -19.82 13.27 27.32
C ILE A 285 -18.42 12.71 27.08
N GLU A 286 -17.54 12.73 28.08
CA GLU A 286 -16.19 12.15 28.02
C GLU A 286 -16.24 10.68 27.62
N LYS A 287 -17.14 9.89 28.23
CA LYS A 287 -17.32 8.47 27.88
C LYS A 287 -17.80 8.28 26.44
N ALA A 288 -18.78 9.05 25.99
CA ALA A 288 -19.31 8.95 24.63
C ALA A 288 -18.26 9.31 23.57
N VAL A 289 -17.53 10.41 23.78
CA VAL A 289 -16.44 10.82 22.88
C VAL A 289 -15.29 9.81 22.91
N ASN A 290 -14.91 9.30 24.08
CA ASN A 290 -13.86 8.28 24.19
C ASN A 290 -14.23 6.99 23.45
N GLN A 291 -15.47 6.52 23.62
CA GLN A 291 -15.94 5.32 22.91
C GLN A 291 -15.93 5.54 21.40
N PHE A 292 -16.43 6.70 20.94
CA PHE A 292 -16.38 7.06 19.53
C PHE A 292 -14.95 7.07 18.98
N LEU A 293 -14.00 7.69 19.69
CA LEU A 293 -12.61 7.75 19.27
C LEU A 293 -11.97 6.37 19.16
N LEU A 294 -12.26 5.47 20.09
CA LEU A 294 -11.77 4.09 20.05
C LEU A 294 -12.37 3.32 18.86
N GLU A 295 -13.69 3.42 18.63
CA GLU A 295 -14.35 2.79 17.48
C GLU A 295 -13.80 3.32 16.15
N TYR A 296 -13.62 4.64 16.04
CA TYR A 296 -13.04 5.28 14.86
C TYR A 296 -11.61 4.81 14.62
N MET A 297 -10.77 4.85 15.66
CA MET A 297 -9.38 4.40 15.61
C MET A 297 -9.26 2.96 15.12
N LEU A 298 -10.12 2.06 15.63
CA LEU A 298 -10.12 0.66 15.22
C LEU A 298 -10.41 0.50 13.74
N VAL A 299 -11.40 1.22 13.21
CA VAL A 299 -11.74 1.15 11.78
C VAL A 299 -10.58 1.65 10.92
N GLU A 300 -10.05 2.84 11.22
CA GLU A 300 -8.95 3.43 10.45
C GLU A 300 -7.67 2.57 10.54
N SER A 301 -7.34 2.07 11.74
CA SER A 301 -6.20 1.17 11.90
C SER A 301 -6.38 -0.11 11.09
N ASN A 302 -7.58 -0.68 11.09
CA ASN A 302 -7.85 -1.94 10.41
C ASN A 302 -7.78 -1.78 8.89
N GLU A 303 -8.25 -0.65 8.34
CA GLU A 303 -8.07 -0.34 6.92
C GLU A 303 -6.59 -0.24 6.53
N VAL A 304 -5.77 0.41 7.36
CA VAL A 304 -4.32 0.48 7.09
C VAL A 304 -3.65 -0.88 7.22
N TYR A 305 -3.96 -1.67 8.26
CA TYR A 305 -3.42 -3.03 8.40
C TYR A 305 -3.82 -3.93 7.22
N ILE A 306 -5.05 -3.80 6.71
CA ILE A 306 -5.51 -4.53 5.53
C ILE A 306 -4.70 -4.11 4.30
N ASN A 307 -4.52 -2.81 4.07
CA ASN A 307 -3.74 -2.29 2.94
C ASN A 307 -2.27 -2.72 3.01
N ASP A 308 -1.64 -2.64 4.19
CA ASP A 308 -0.28 -3.11 4.41
C ASP A 308 -0.18 -4.63 4.16
N SER A 309 -1.16 -5.41 4.63
CA SER A 309 -1.22 -6.85 4.37
C SER A 309 -1.35 -7.18 2.88
N ILE A 310 -2.17 -6.44 2.15
CA ILE A 310 -2.32 -6.58 0.69
C ILE A 310 -1.00 -6.23 -0.01
N ASN A 311 -0.32 -5.16 0.41
CA ASN A 311 0.97 -4.77 -0.16
C ASN A 311 2.04 -5.83 0.10
N GLN A 312 2.09 -6.41 1.30
CA GLN A 312 3.02 -7.50 1.62
C GLN A 312 2.71 -8.78 0.83
N ALA A 313 1.43 -9.15 0.70
CA ALA A 313 1.02 -10.29 -0.12
C ALA A 313 1.36 -10.07 -1.61
N THR A 314 1.14 -8.86 -2.12
CA THR A 314 1.46 -8.45 -3.49
C THR A 314 2.98 -8.54 -3.72
N ARG A 315 3.77 -7.99 -2.79
CA ARG A 315 5.24 -8.07 -2.82
C ARG A 315 5.71 -9.52 -2.85
N ALA A 316 5.20 -10.36 -1.94
CA ALA A 316 5.54 -11.78 -1.90
C ALA A 316 5.21 -12.51 -3.21
N ALA A 317 4.07 -12.20 -3.82
CA ALA A 317 3.69 -12.74 -5.12
C ALA A 317 4.63 -12.28 -6.25
N ILE A 318 5.01 -11.01 -6.28
CA ILE A 318 6.03 -10.50 -7.22
C ILE A 318 7.37 -11.21 -6.98
N SER A 319 7.79 -11.39 -5.73
CA SER A 319 9.00 -12.15 -5.38
C SER A 319 8.95 -13.58 -5.89
N GLN A 320 7.79 -14.25 -5.81
CA GLN A 320 7.61 -15.59 -6.35
C GLN A 320 7.76 -15.61 -7.87
N VAL A 321 7.22 -14.62 -8.58
CA VAL A 321 7.42 -14.45 -10.03
C VAL A 321 8.90 -14.23 -10.36
N MET A 322 9.58 -13.36 -9.61
CA MET A 322 11.01 -13.08 -9.80
C MET A 322 11.90 -14.29 -9.50
N ALA A 323 11.60 -15.08 -8.47
CA ALA A 323 12.31 -16.33 -8.19
C ALA A 323 12.10 -17.36 -9.32
N ARG A 324 10.89 -17.42 -9.89
CA ARG A 324 10.58 -18.26 -11.05
C ARG A 324 11.41 -17.85 -12.27
N ASN A 325 11.57 -16.54 -12.52
CA ASN A 325 12.41 -16.01 -13.60
C ASN A 325 13.83 -16.58 -13.53
N MET A 326 14.45 -16.63 -12.34
CA MET A 326 15.79 -17.24 -12.15
C MET A 326 15.82 -18.71 -12.57
N SER A 327 14.88 -19.52 -12.08
CA SER A 327 14.86 -20.97 -12.34
C SER A 327 14.52 -21.30 -13.80
N HIS A 328 13.50 -20.64 -14.36
CA HIS A 328 13.07 -20.93 -15.72
C HIS A 328 13.92 -20.25 -16.79
N ASN A 329 14.30 -18.99 -16.64
CA ASN A 329 14.97 -18.26 -17.72
C ASN A 329 16.47 -18.50 -17.75
N ILE A 330 17.12 -18.59 -16.58
CA ILE A 330 18.56 -18.85 -16.49
C ILE A 330 18.80 -20.34 -16.31
N GLY A 331 18.13 -20.97 -15.34
CA GLY A 331 18.38 -22.37 -14.99
C GLY A 331 18.08 -23.37 -16.10
N SER A 332 17.00 -23.18 -16.88
CA SER A 332 16.55 -24.18 -17.86
C SER A 332 16.94 -23.91 -19.32
N HIS A 333 17.22 -22.65 -19.68
CA HIS A 333 17.60 -22.29 -21.05
C HIS A 333 19.12 -22.16 -21.25
N ASP A 334 19.88 -21.98 -20.17
CA ASP A 334 21.34 -21.90 -20.19
C ASP A 334 22.04 -23.15 -19.58
N GLU A 335 21.28 -24.21 -19.29
CA GLU A 335 21.77 -25.49 -18.73
C GLU A 335 22.88 -26.12 -19.60
N CYS A 336 22.90 -25.79 -20.90
CA CYS A 336 23.94 -26.21 -21.84
C CYS A 336 25.36 -25.75 -21.43
N LEU A 337 25.49 -24.62 -20.72
CA LEU A 337 26.79 -24.08 -20.28
C LEU A 337 27.40 -24.84 -19.10
N CYS A 338 26.66 -25.77 -18.49
CA CYS A 338 27.16 -26.68 -17.46
C CYS A 338 27.69 -28.00 -18.04
N ASN A 339 27.62 -28.21 -19.36
CA ASN A 339 28.14 -29.40 -20.03
C ASN A 339 29.58 -29.16 -20.56
N PRO A 340 30.61 -29.90 -20.09
CA PRO A 340 31.97 -29.81 -20.60
C PRO A 340 32.08 -29.94 -22.12
N GLU A 341 31.30 -30.83 -22.74
CA GLU A 341 31.30 -31.08 -24.19
C GLU A 341 30.81 -29.84 -24.96
N TYR A 342 29.83 -29.13 -24.40
CA TYR A 342 29.32 -27.89 -24.97
C TYR A 342 30.35 -26.76 -24.87
N ILE A 343 31.07 -26.66 -23.74
CA ILE A 343 32.13 -25.66 -23.55
C ILE A 343 33.29 -25.91 -24.53
N GLU A 344 33.67 -27.16 -24.75
CA GLU A 344 34.73 -27.53 -25.71
C GLU A 344 34.35 -27.23 -27.16
N GLN A 345 33.07 -27.37 -27.50
CA GLN A 345 32.51 -27.05 -28.82
C GLN A 345 32.03 -25.60 -28.94
N PHE A 346 32.15 -24.81 -27.87
CA PHE A 346 31.65 -23.45 -27.83
C PHE A 346 32.40 -22.58 -28.83
N CYS A 347 31.70 -22.22 -29.91
CA CYS A 347 32.24 -21.44 -31.00
C CYS A 347 31.77 -19.98 -30.87
N PRO A 348 32.68 -19.01 -30.71
CA PRO A 348 32.34 -17.62 -30.42
C PRO A 348 32.04 -16.77 -31.68
N TYR A 349 32.30 -17.30 -32.88
CA TYR A 349 32.13 -16.57 -34.14
C TYR A 349 30.68 -16.60 -34.67
N ALA A 350 30.39 -15.73 -35.64
CA ALA A 350 29.05 -15.44 -36.15
C ALA A 350 28.37 -16.61 -36.91
N THR A 351 29.10 -17.68 -37.22
CA THR A 351 28.66 -18.80 -38.07
C THR A 351 28.21 -20.04 -37.32
N CYS A 352 28.34 -20.08 -36.00
CA CYS A 352 27.98 -21.24 -35.19
C CYS A 352 26.53 -21.07 -34.70
N LEU A 353 25.55 -21.66 -35.40
CA LEU A 353 24.20 -22.07 -34.97
C LEU A 353 23.48 -21.25 -33.86
N LYS A 354 23.62 -19.91 -33.84
CA LYS A 354 23.09 -19.04 -32.78
C LYS A 354 21.77 -18.38 -33.18
N SER A 355 20.93 -18.15 -32.17
CA SER A 355 19.67 -17.40 -32.28
C SER A 355 19.89 -15.91 -32.52
N TYR A 356 21.04 -15.36 -32.12
CA TYR A 356 21.32 -13.93 -32.14
C TYR A 356 22.42 -13.56 -33.13
N HIS A 357 22.18 -12.49 -33.90
CA HIS A 357 23.10 -11.94 -34.87
C HIS A 357 23.31 -10.44 -34.60
N PRO A 358 24.46 -10.01 -34.03
CA PRO A 358 24.68 -8.60 -33.73
C PRO A 358 24.73 -7.76 -35.01
N LEU A 359 24.37 -6.47 -34.91
CA LEU A 359 24.44 -5.55 -36.05
C LEU A 359 25.90 -5.17 -36.38
N LYS A 360 26.73 -5.04 -35.35
CA LYS A 360 28.18 -4.81 -35.41
C LYS A 360 28.85 -5.68 -34.36
N ASP A 361 30.06 -6.15 -34.63
CA ASP A 361 30.82 -6.97 -33.67
C ASP A 361 31.89 -6.06 -33.03
N ASP A 362 31.49 -5.33 -31.99
CA ASP A 362 32.31 -4.32 -31.33
C ASP A 362 33.01 -4.85 -30.05
N LEU A 363 32.94 -6.18 -29.81
CA LEU A 363 33.59 -6.84 -28.66
C LEU A 363 35.10 -7.05 -28.87
N ASP A 364 35.86 -7.14 -27.79
CA ASP A 364 37.31 -7.40 -27.87
C ASP A 364 37.56 -8.84 -28.36
N ALA A 365 38.64 -9.05 -29.12
CA ALA A 365 39.07 -10.37 -29.56
C ALA A 365 39.19 -11.38 -28.39
N ASN A 366 39.56 -10.89 -27.21
CA ASN A 366 39.66 -11.68 -25.99
C ASN A 366 38.31 -12.15 -25.44
N ASP A 367 37.24 -11.40 -25.71
CA ASP A 367 35.91 -11.70 -25.23
C ASP A 367 35.39 -12.99 -25.87
N TYR A 368 35.83 -13.32 -27.08
CA TYR A 368 35.45 -14.54 -27.78
C TYR A 368 36.06 -15.81 -27.17
N ARG A 369 37.00 -15.73 -26.24
CA ARG A 369 37.58 -16.96 -25.66
C ARG A 369 36.54 -17.69 -24.80
N PRO A 370 36.39 -19.02 -24.90
CA PRO A 370 35.36 -19.77 -24.17
C PRO A 370 35.34 -19.48 -22.65
N PHE A 371 36.51 -19.43 -22.01
CA PHE A 371 36.62 -19.09 -20.58
C PHE A 371 36.17 -17.66 -20.25
N HIS A 372 36.39 -16.70 -21.15
CA HIS A 372 35.96 -15.32 -20.94
C HIS A 372 34.44 -15.19 -21.10
N GLN A 373 33.87 -15.85 -22.11
CA GLN A 373 32.41 -15.93 -22.28
C GLN A 373 31.73 -16.61 -21.09
N LEU A 374 32.32 -17.67 -20.52
CA LEU A 374 31.81 -18.30 -19.31
C LEU A 374 31.87 -17.36 -18.10
N ALA A 375 32.94 -16.57 -17.98
CA ALA A 375 33.06 -15.57 -16.92
C ALA A 375 32.02 -14.45 -17.07
N ILE A 376 31.78 -13.95 -18.28
CA ILE A 376 30.73 -12.97 -18.58
C ILE A 376 29.36 -13.52 -18.18
N TYR A 377 29.05 -14.75 -18.61
CA TYR A 377 27.79 -15.40 -18.27
C TYR A 377 27.62 -15.56 -16.74
N ASN A 378 28.62 -16.09 -16.04
CA ASN A 378 28.56 -16.24 -14.58
C ASN A 378 28.41 -14.90 -13.86
N ASN A 379 29.05 -13.84 -14.36
CA ASN A 379 28.89 -12.49 -13.81
C ASN A 379 27.47 -11.98 -14.02
N TYR A 380 26.89 -12.18 -15.19
CA TYR A 380 25.50 -11.85 -15.47
C TYR A 380 24.53 -12.63 -14.56
N VAL A 381 24.72 -13.94 -14.37
CA VAL A 381 23.89 -14.75 -13.46
C VAL A 381 23.98 -14.22 -12.03
N LYS A 382 25.19 -13.94 -11.53
CA LYS A 382 25.41 -13.33 -10.21
C LYS A 382 24.68 -11.98 -10.09
N ASN A 383 24.80 -11.12 -11.09
CA ASN A 383 24.16 -9.80 -11.08
C ASN A 383 22.63 -9.93 -11.12
N ARG A 384 22.09 -10.86 -11.89
CA ARG A 384 20.66 -11.17 -11.93
C ARG A 384 20.16 -11.69 -10.59
N MET A 385 20.92 -12.52 -9.89
CA MET A 385 20.59 -12.96 -8.53
C MET A 385 20.50 -11.80 -7.55
N HIS A 386 21.48 -10.89 -7.58
CA HIS A 386 21.46 -9.70 -6.74
C HIS A 386 20.28 -8.78 -7.07
N TYR A 387 19.99 -8.57 -8.36
CA TYR A 387 18.84 -7.77 -8.80
C TYR A 387 17.52 -8.37 -8.29
N LEU A 388 17.31 -9.68 -8.46
CA LEU A 388 16.08 -10.33 -8.04
C LEU A 388 15.89 -10.32 -6.52
N ALA A 389 16.99 -10.31 -5.74
CA ALA A 389 16.92 -10.07 -4.31
C ALA A 389 16.54 -8.61 -4.00
N ASP A 390 17.21 -7.66 -4.64
CA ASP A 390 17.06 -6.21 -4.39
C ASP A 390 15.67 -5.69 -4.76
N ILE A 391 15.15 -6.04 -5.94
CA ILE A 391 13.82 -5.62 -6.42
C ILE A 391 12.71 -6.02 -5.45
N THR A 392 12.89 -7.12 -4.72
CA THR A 392 11.87 -7.61 -3.77
C THR A 392 11.95 -6.94 -2.41
N PHE A 393 13.08 -6.35 -2.05
CA PHE A 393 13.34 -5.83 -0.70
C PHE A 393 12.85 -4.38 -0.51
N GLY A 394 13.05 -3.51 -1.50
CA GLY A 394 12.70 -2.10 -1.36
C GLY A 394 12.72 -1.30 -2.65
N THR A 395 12.42 0.00 -2.53
CA THR A 395 12.52 0.94 -3.65
C THR A 395 13.98 1.36 -3.80
N PRO A 396 14.57 1.33 -5.01
CA PRO A 396 15.96 1.70 -5.19
C PRO A 396 16.15 3.20 -4.93
N MET A 397 17.08 3.54 -4.03
CA MET A 397 17.28 4.91 -3.54
C MET A 397 18.36 5.68 -4.30
N MET A 398 19.27 4.98 -4.98
CA MET A 398 20.40 5.57 -5.69
C MET A 398 20.28 5.32 -7.19
N ALA A 399 20.67 6.30 -7.99
CA ALA A 399 20.85 6.14 -9.43
C ALA A 399 22.26 6.57 -9.81
N VAL A 400 22.85 5.88 -10.78
CA VAL A 400 24.19 6.16 -11.29
C VAL A 400 24.10 6.37 -12.80
N ASN A 401 24.84 7.35 -13.31
CA ASN A 401 24.90 7.59 -14.76
C ASN A 401 25.65 6.44 -15.43
N LYS A 402 24.98 5.81 -16.40
CA LYS A 402 25.52 4.78 -17.29
C LYS A 402 25.40 5.23 -18.72
N LYS A 403 26.37 4.82 -19.53
CA LYS A 403 26.32 5.01 -20.96
C LYS A 403 25.37 4.00 -21.60
N ALA A 404 24.37 4.52 -22.32
CA ALA A 404 23.33 3.71 -22.94
C ALA A 404 23.91 2.67 -23.91
N TYR A 405 24.86 3.07 -24.75
CA TYR A 405 25.50 2.18 -25.69
C TYR A 405 26.64 1.38 -25.03
N SER A 406 27.65 2.05 -24.46
CA SER A 406 28.87 1.35 -24.01
C SER A 406 28.69 0.48 -22.78
N ASP A 407 27.84 0.90 -21.83
CA ASP A 407 27.66 0.15 -20.57
C ASP A 407 26.47 -0.81 -20.67
N ILE A 408 25.33 -0.35 -21.19
CA ILE A 408 24.09 -1.14 -21.16
C ILE A 408 23.97 -2.05 -22.38
N TYR A 409 24.08 -1.50 -23.58
CA TYR A 409 23.84 -2.25 -24.81
C TYR A 409 24.96 -3.24 -25.13
N CYS A 410 26.23 -2.81 -25.05
CA CYS A 410 27.37 -3.70 -25.33
C CYS A 410 27.43 -4.91 -24.38
N GLU A 411 27.09 -4.74 -23.10
CA GLU A 411 27.04 -5.87 -22.15
C GLU A 411 25.90 -6.86 -22.49
N LEU A 412 24.74 -6.35 -22.94
CA LEU A 412 23.64 -7.18 -23.41
C LEU A 412 23.96 -7.95 -24.71
N GLU A 413 24.73 -7.35 -25.62
CA GLU A 413 25.12 -7.97 -26.90
C GLU A 413 26.08 -9.17 -26.75
N SER A 414 26.50 -9.53 -25.53
CA SER A 414 27.36 -10.69 -25.33
C SER A 414 26.75 -11.95 -25.95
N LYS A 415 27.53 -12.63 -26.79
CA LYS A 415 27.03 -13.69 -27.69
C LYS A 415 26.49 -14.91 -26.94
N VAL A 416 27.00 -15.22 -25.75
CA VAL A 416 26.43 -16.29 -24.90
C VAL A 416 25.04 -15.90 -24.42
N ILE A 417 24.89 -14.72 -23.82
CA ILE A 417 23.64 -14.29 -23.20
C ILE A 417 22.59 -14.12 -24.29
N ALA A 418 22.84 -13.24 -25.27
CA ALA A 418 21.91 -12.97 -26.36
C ALA A 418 21.62 -14.22 -27.20
N GLY A 419 22.59 -15.14 -27.38
CA GLY A 419 22.38 -16.38 -28.12
C GLY A 419 21.28 -17.28 -27.55
N ASN A 420 21.05 -17.22 -26.23
CA ASN A 420 20.20 -18.16 -25.51
C ASN A 420 18.85 -17.58 -25.05
N ILE A 421 18.67 -16.25 -25.05
CA ILE A 421 17.44 -15.58 -24.56
C ILE A 421 16.14 -16.20 -25.12
N SER A 422 16.12 -16.53 -26.42
CA SER A 422 14.90 -17.01 -27.09
C SER A 422 14.47 -18.42 -26.68
N GLY A 423 15.40 -19.22 -26.14
CA GLY A 423 15.20 -20.65 -25.85
C GLY A 423 14.87 -21.52 -27.08
N ARG A 424 14.98 -20.98 -28.31
CA ARG A 424 14.60 -21.68 -29.56
C ARG A 424 15.79 -22.03 -30.47
N GLY A 425 17.01 -21.64 -30.10
CA GLY A 425 18.21 -21.86 -30.91
C GLY A 425 18.04 -21.31 -32.33
N GLU A 426 18.53 -22.06 -33.32
CA GLU A 426 18.50 -21.68 -34.74
C GLU A 426 17.11 -21.41 -35.33
N LYS A 427 16.03 -21.92 -34.69
CA LYS A 427 14.66 -21.75 -35.20
C LYS A 427 14.16 -20.31 -35.10
N PHE A 428 14.85 -19.47 -34.33
CA PHE A 428 14.50 -18.07 -34.16
C PHE A 428 15.76 -17.21 -34.23
N LYS A 429 15.90 -16.46 -35.33
CA LYS A 429 17.03 -15.56 -35.56
C LYS A 429 16.61 -14.12 -35.33
N TYR A 430 17.35 -13.40 -34.49
CA TYR A 430 17.05 -12.01 -34.18
C TYR A 430 18.29 -11.12 -34.02
N LYS A 431 18.06 -9.82 -34.11
CA LYS A 431 19.04 -8.75 -33.86
C LYS A 431 18.44 -7.71 -32.93
N ILE A 432 19.29 -7.00 -32.21
CA ILE A 432 18.89 -5.84 -31.39
C ILE A 432 19.51 -4.61 -32.05
N GLY A 433 18.79 -3.49 -32.05
CA GLY A 433 19.33 -2.19 -32.45
C GLY A 433 18.98 -1.13 -31.42
N LEU A 434 19.89 -0.18 -31.21
CA LEU A 434 19.74 0.91 -30.25
C LEU A 434 19.64 2.25 -30.96
N LEU A 435 18.61 3.03 -30.62
CA LEU A 435 18.35 4.34 -31.16
C LEU A 435 18.24 5.38 -30.03
N TYR A 436 18.70 6.60 -30.30
CA TYR A 436 18.36 7.79 -29.53
C TYR A 436 17.62 8.79 -30.42
N ASN A 437 16.41 9.19 -30.02
CA ASN A 437 15.53 10.07 -30.81
C ASN A 437 15.39 9.58 -32.27
N GLY A 438 15.27 8.26 -32.45
CA GLY A 438 15.13 7.61 -33.77
C GLY A 438 16.42 7.50 -34.61
N LYS A 439 17.58 7.94 -34.09
CA LYS A 439 18.88 7.83 -34.77
C LYS A 439 19.73 6.74 -34.12
N GLU A 440 20.53 6.03 -34.90
CA GLU A 440 21.44 5.00 -34.37
C GLU A 440 22.37 5.56 -33.30
N LEU A 441 22.38 4.89 -32.15
CA LEU A 441 23.28 5.18 -31.04
C LEU A 441 24.51 4.27 -31.12
N ASN A 442 25.68 4.84 -30.90
CA ASN A 442 26.98 4.18 -30.93
C ASN A 442 27.94 4.87 -29.95
N LYS A 443 29.18 4.40 -29.90
CA LYS A 443 30.22 4.91 -29.00
C LYS A 443 30.51 6.41 -29.15
N ASP A 444 30.35 6.97 -30.35
CA ASP A 444 30.69 8.36 -30.65
C ASP A 444 29.57 9.34 -30.28
N ASN A 445 28.33 8.88 -30.18
CA ASN A 445 27.16 9.70 -29.85
C ASN A 445 26.38 9.19 -28.64
N ASP A 446 27.05 8.44 -27.77
CA ASP A 446 26.47 7.81 -26.58
C ASP A 446 25.88 8.83 -25.59
N ILE A 447 24.84 8.41 -24.86
CA ILE A 447 24.10 9.24 -23.91
C ILE A 447 24.20 8.69 -22.50
N ASP A 448 24.08 9.57 -21.51
CA ASP A 448 23.98 9.18 -20.11
C ASP A 448 22.52 8.86 -19.74
N LEU A 449 22.32 7.71 -19.11
CA LEU A 449 21.07 7.27 -18.51
C LEU A 449 21.29 7.11 -17.00
N ALA A 450 20.39 7.67 -16.20
CA ALA A 450 20.38 7.43 -14.76
C ALA A 450 19.80 6.03 -14.52
N ILE A 451 20.63 5.09 -14.10
CA ILE A 451 20.21 3.71 -13.83
C ILE A 451 20.18 3.46 -12.33
N PRO A 452 19.03 3.03 -11.76
CA PRO A 452 18.92 2.72 -10.35
C PRO A 452 19.85 1.59 -9.92
N ASN A 453 20.53 1.76 -8.79
CA ASN A 453 21.44 0.77 -8.19
C ASN A 453 22.46 0.18 -9.19
N ASP A 454 22.96 0.99 -10.13
CA ASP A 454 24.05 0.64 -11.04
C ASP A 454 23.72 -0.64 -11.86
N VAL A 455 24.51 -1.70 -11.71
CA VAL A 455 24.37 -2.96 -12.45
C VAL A 455 23.01 -3.63 -12.21
N LEU A 456 22.36 -3.39 -11.06
CA LEU A 456 21.06 -4.00 -10.77
C LEU A 456 19.95 -3.41 -11.64
N GLY A 457 19.95 -2.09 -11.88
CA GLY A 457 19.03 -1.46 -12.82
C GLY A 457 19.30 -1.89 -14.26
N MET A 458 20.56 -2.16 -14.64
CA MET A 458 20.87 -2.75 -15.94
C MET A 458 20.20 -4.12 -16.09
N GLN A 459 20.20 -4.95 -15.04
CA GLN A 459 19.49 -6.23 -15.04
C GLN A 459 17.97 -6.08 -15.14
N ALA A 460 17.38 -5.03 -14.55
CA ALA A 460 15.97 -4.71 -14.74
C ALA A 460 15.66 -4.40 -16.21
N PHE A 461 16.51 -3.59 -16.85
CA PHE A 461 16.40 -3.27 -18.28
C PHE A 461 16.49 -4.52 -19.16
N TYR A 462 17.46 -5.39 -18.89
CA TYR A 462 17.63 -6.64 -19.63
C TYR A 462 16.44 -7.59 -19.45
N ASN A 463 15.87 -7.66 -18.24
CA ASN A 463 14.70 -8.50 -17.98
C ASN A 463 13.48 -8.09 -18.83
N ILE A 464 13.33 -6.79 -19.13
CA ILE A 464 12.28 -6.30 -20.05
C ILE A 464 12.57 -6.79 -21.48
N ILE A 465 13.78 -6.53 -21.99
CA ILE A 465 14.17 -6.90 -23.36
C ILE A 465 14.07 -8.41 -23.58
N GLU A 466 14.53 -9.20 -22.62
CA GLU A 466 14.48 -10.66 -22.67
C GLU A 466 13.05 -11.18 -22.74
N ASN A 467 12.14 -10.62 -21.94
CA ASN A 467 10.74 -10.99 -21.99
C ASN A 467 10.12 -10.67 -23.35
N ILE A 468 10.46 -9.53 -23.94
CA ILE A 468 10.01 -9.16 -25.29
C ILE A 468 10.55 -10.17 -26.32
N ILE A 469 11.85 -10.47 -26.32
CA ILE A 469 12.47 -11.45 -27.23
C ILE A 469 11.80 -12.83 -27.11
N ARG A 470 11.59 -13.31 -25.87
CA ARG A 470 10.91 -14.61 -25.62
C ARG A 470 9.47 -14.61 -26.13
N ASN A 471 8.72 -13.54 -25.88
CA ASN A 471 7.34 -13.42 -26.35
C ASN A 471 7.27 -13.40 -27.88
N THR A 472 8.15 -12.63 -28.52
CA THR A 472 8.28 -12.59 -29.99
C THR A 472 8.64 -13.98 -30.52
N ALA A 473 9.63 -14.65 -29.94
CA ALA A 473 10.03 -16.01 -30.34
C ALA A 473 8.91 -17.03 -30.16
N LYS A 474 8.11 -16.93 -29.09
CA LYS A 474 7.02 -17.89 -28.81
C LYS A 474 5.88 -17.81 -29.82
N HIS A 475 5.52 -16.59 -30.23
CA HIS A 475 4.30 -16.32 -30.98
C HIS A 475 4.51 -16.09 -32.48
N GLN A 476 5.76 -16.00 -32.92
CA GLN A 476 6.13 -15.68 -34.30
C GLN A 476 7.01 -16.79 -34.90
N ASN A 477 6.70 -17.23 -36.12
CA ASN A 477 7.55 -18.11 -36.92
C ASN A 477 8.29 -17.29 -37.98
N ALA A 478 8.99 -16.23 -37.56
CA ALA A 478 9.76 -15.36 -38.43
C ALA A 478 11.26 -15.69 -38.32
N SER A 479 11.92 -15.80 -39.47
CA SER A 479 13.37 -15.73 -39.60
C SER A 479 13.72 -14.28 -39.95
N ASP A 480 14.58 -13.62 -39.17
CA ASP A 480 15.02 -12.21 -39.31
C ASP A 480 14.20 -11.18 -38.52
N VAL A 481 14.07 -11.45 -37.22
CA VAL A 481 13.46 -10.50 -36.28
C VAL A 481 14.44 -9.40 -35.91
N GLN A 482 14.00 -8.15 -35.92
CA GLN A 482 14.75 -7.02 -35.40
C GLN A 482 14.00 -6.43 -34.22
N ILE A 483 14.63 -6.44 -33.05
CA ILE A 483 14.17 -5.75 -31.84
C ILE A 483 14.85 -4.39 -31.80
N ILE A 484 14.07 -3.32 -31.71
CA ILE A 484 14.58 -1.96 -31.67
C ILE A 484 14.30 -1.40 -30.28
N VAL A 485 15.33 -0.90 -29.62
CA VAL A 485 15.27 -0.12 -28.38
C VAL A 485 15.50 1.34 -28.75
N ASN A 486 14.46 2.15 -28.67
CA ASN A 486 14.52 3.59 -28.94
C ASN A 486 14.36 4.36 -27.63
N ILE A 487 15.41 5.07 -27.25
CA ILE A 487 15.41 5.99 -26.13
C ILE A 487 15.14 7.38 -26.67
N ARG A 488 14.21 8.13 -26.09
CA ARG A 488 13.88 9.46 -26.58
C ARG A 488 13.53 10.41 -25.47
N ASP A 489 13.73 11.69 -25.76
CA ASP A 489 13.25 12.76 -24.89
C ASP A 489 11.71 12.78 -24.89
N ILE A 490 11.14 13.21 -23.76
CA ILE A 490 9.69 13.38 -23.60
C ILE A 490 9.33 14.79 -24.08
N GLU A 491 8.48 14.90 -25.11
CA GLU A 491 8.10 16.21 -25.61
C GLU A 491 7.02 16.87 -24.75
N VAL A 492 7.15 18.17 -24.46
CA VAL A 492 6.17 18.94 -23.65
C VAL A 492 4.74 18.85 -24.19
N LYS A 493 4.59 18.71 -25.52
CA LYS A 493 3.28 18.55 -26.17
C LYS A 493 2.57 17.25 -25.74
N GLU A 494 3.30 16.19 -25.46
CA GLU A 494 2.77 14.89 -24.99
C GLU A 494 2.26 14.98 -23.53
N LEU A 495 2.65 16.03 -22.80
CA LEU A 495 2.29 16.27 -21.40
C LEU A 495 1.08 17.19 -21.25
N HIS A 496 0.51 17.68 -22.35
CA HIS A 496 -0.68 18.54 -22.38
C HIS A 496 -0.63 19.74 -21.42
N ASN A 497 0.56 20.34 -21.23
CA ASN A 497 0.81 21.43 -20.28
C ASN A 497 0.43 21.13 -18.81
N ASN A 498 0.32 19.85 -18.44
CA ASN A 498 0.01 19.45 -17.08
C ASN A 498 1.26 19.59 -16.19
N LYS A 499 1.20 20.52 -15.22
CA LYS A 499 2.33 20.80 -14.32
C LYS A 499 2.82 19.57 -13.54
N LYS A 500 1.90 18.66 -13.15
CA LYS A 500 2.25 17.43 -12.43
C LYS A 500 3.07 16.50 -13.33
N LEU A 501 2.63 16.29 -14.56
CA LEU A 501 3.33 15.46 -15.55
C LEU A 501 4.67 16.06 -15.97
N ILE A 502 4.76 17.38 -16.12
CA ILE A 502 6.03 18.08 -16.40
C ILE A 502 7.02 17.86 -15.26
N PHE A 503 6.56 17.93 -14.01
CA PHE A 503 7.42 17.66 -12.86
C PHE A 503 7.83 16.19 -12.79
N GLU A 504 6.90 15.26 -13.00
CA GLU A 504 7.14 13.81 -12.99
C GLU A 504 8.09 13.36 -14.10
N SER A 505 7.96 13.92 -15.30
CA SER A 505 8.81 13.60 -16.46
C SER A 505 10.19 14.25 -16.42
N ASN A 506 10.43 15.19 -15.51
CA ASN A 506 11.70 15.90 -15.44
C ASN A 506 12.83 14.94 -15.04
N GLY A 507 13.77 14.71 -15.95
CA GLY A 507 14.88 13.79 -15.74
C GLY A 507 14.59 12.33 -16.12
N LEU A 508 13.46 12.06 -16.79
CA LEU A 508 13.16 10.73 -17.34
C LEU A 508 13.30 10.72 -18.86
N TYR A 509 13.80 9.60 -19.39
CA TYR A 509 13.68 9.26 -20.80
C TYR A 509 12.45 8.37 -21.02
N CYS A 510 11.86 8.48 -22.20
CA CYS A 510 10.90 7.50 -22.70
C CYS A 510 11.67 6.39 -23.42
N VAL A 511 11.51 5.15 -22.96
CA VAL A 511 12.11 3.98 -23.59
C VAL A 511 11.03 3.19 -24.30
N GLU A 512 11.24 2.98 -25.60
CA GLU A 512 10.32 2.30 -26.50
C GLU A 512 11.01 1.07 -27.09
N ILE A 513 10.41 -0.10 -26.92
CA ILE A 513 10.94 -1.36 -27.45
C ILE A 513 9.90 -2.00 -28.35
N TYR A 514 10.24 -2.23 -29.61
CA TYR A 514 9.34 -2.82 -30.59
C TYR A 514 10.08 -3.76 -31.54
N ASP A 515 9.37 -4.76 -32.06
CA ASP A 515 9.91 -5.65 -33.09
C ASP A 515 9.57 -5.14 -34.49
N ASN A 516 10.16 -5.75 -35.52
CA ASN A 516 9.87 -5.47 -36.93
C ASN A 516 8.69 -6.30 -37.48
N ILE A 517 7.88 -6.92 -36.62
CA ILE A 517 6.85 -7.85 -37.06
C ILE A 517 5.48 -7.21 -37.01
N SER A 518 4.79 -7.27 -38.14
CA SER A 518 3.47 -6.68 -38.29
C SER A 518 2.47 -7.25 -37.27
N LEU A 519 1.79 -6.34 -36.57
CA LEU A 519 0.65 -6.66 -35.71
C LEU A 519 -0.44 -7.36 -36.54
N LYS A 520 -0.81 -8.57 -36.12
CA LYS A 520 -1.85 -9.37 -36.79
C LYS A 520 -3.27 -8.88 -36.49
N THR A 521 -3.51 -8.38 -35.27
CA THR A 521 -4.83 -7.90 -34.82
C THR A 521 -4.69 -6.67 -33.95
N GLU A 522 -5.61 -5.71 -34.11
CA GLU A 522 -5.65 -4.51 -33.26
C GLU A 522 -5.99 -4.84 -31.80
N ASP A 523 -6.76 -5.92 -31.57
CA ASP A 523 -7.11 -6.41 -30.23
C ASP A 523 -5.89 -6.87 -29.41
N THR A 524 -4.75 -7.18 -30.06
CA THR A 524 -3.54 -7.65 -29.36
C THR A 524 -3.07 -6.64 -28.32
N ILE A 525 -3.06 -5.35 -28.66
CA ILE A 525 -2.62 -4.29 -27.74
C ILE A 525 -3.57 -4.19 -26.55
N SER A 526 -4.88 -4.16 -26.83
CA SER A 526 -5.92 -4.12 -25.79
C SER A 526 -5.80 -5.31 -24.84
N ASN A 527 -5.60 -6.52 -25.37
CA ASN A 527 -5.43 -7.72 -24.57
C ASN A 527 -4.17 -7.70 -23.70
N ILE A 528 -3.06 -7.13 -24.18
CA ILE A 528 -1.82 -7.01 -23.39
C ILE A 528 -2.00 -5.95 -22.30
N ASN A 529 -2.56 -4.79 -22.63
CA ASN A 529 -2.81 -3.73 -21.67
C ASN A 529 -3.80 -4.16 -20.58
N ASN A 530 -4.82 -4.97 -20.91
CA ASN A 530 -5.71 -5.58 -19.92
C ASN A 530 -4.97 -6.54 -18.98
N LYS A 531 -3.92 -7.23 -19.46
CA LYS A 531 -3.08 -8.09 -18.62
C LYS A 531 -2.12 -7.30 -17.74
N ILE A 532 -1.60 -6.17 -18.24
CA ILE A 532 -0.79 -5.23 -17.45
C ILE A 532 -1.65 -4.67 -16.30
N ASN A 533 -2.85 -4.16 -16.59
CA ASN A 533 -3.79 -3.65 -15.58
C ASN A 533 -4.43 -4.72 -14.70
N GLY A 534 -4.24 -6.00 -15.02
CA GLY A 534 -4.85 -7.09 -14.28
C GLY A 534 -4.27 -7.19 -12.87
N LYS A 535 -5.11 -7.52 -11.88
CA LYS A 535 -4.65 -7.79 -10.51
C LYS A 535 -3.56 -8.86 -10.49
N ILE A 536 -2.58 -8.70 -9.60
CA ILE A 536 -1.53 -9.71 -9.37
C ILE A 536 -2.08 -10.91 -8.63
N LEU A 537 -2.92 -10.66 -7.62
CA LEU A 537 -3.59 -11.68 -6.83
C LEU A 537 -5.00 -11.95 -7.37
N ASN A 538 -5.39 -13.22 -7.42
CA ASN A 538 -6.75 -13.65 -7.73
C ASN A 538 -7.69 -13.42 -6.52
N ASP A 539 -8.96 -13.76 -6.67
CA ASP A 539 -9.95 -13.58 -5.59
C ASP A 539 -9.70 -14.46 -4.35
N ASN A 540 -8.84 -15.48 -4.47
CA ASN A 540 -8.37 -16.31 -3.36
C ASN A 540 -7.08 -15.76 -2.70
N ASN A 541 -6.62 -14.57 -3.09
CA ASN A 541 -5.34 -13.97 -2.67
C ASN A 541 -4.09 -14.77 -3.07
N GLU A 542 -4.17 -15.56 -4.14
CA GLU A 542 -3.04 -16.30 -4.69
C GLU A 542 -2.51 -15.58 -5.95
N LEU A 543 -1.21 -15.73 -6.24
CA LEU A 543 -0.62 -15.24 -7.48
C LEU A 543 -1.39 -15.79 -8.69
N ARG A 544 -1.81 -14.90 -9.60
CA ARG A 544 -2.49 -15.32 -10.83
C ARG A 544 -1.61 -16.29 -11.64
N PRO A 545 -2.17 -17.33 -12.29
CA PRO A 545 -1.37 -18.35 -12.97
C PRO A 545 -0.82 -17.90 -14.34
N GLU A 546 -1.37 -16.81 -14.89
CA GLU A 546 -1.13 -16.39 -16.27
C GLU A 546 -0.47 -15.02 -16.39
N SER A 547 0.12 -14.76 -17.56
CA SER A 547 0.74 -13.47 -17.91
C SER A 547 1.84 -13.03 -16.93
N LEU A 548 2.56 -13.99 -16.33
CA LEU A 548 3.63 -13.72 -15.37
C LEU A 548 4.78 -12.91 -15.97
N GLY A 549 5.13 -13.16 -17.23
CA GLY A 549 6.14 -12.35 -17.94
C GLY A 549 5.76 -10.88 -18.07
N MET A 550 4.47 -10.53 -18.03
CA MET A 550 4.05 -9.12 -17.96
C MET A 550 4.33 -8.52 -16.58
N ILE A 551 4.09 -9.28 -15.50
CA ILE A 551 4.43 -8.86 -14.13
C ILE A 551 5.94 -8.62 -14.02
N GLU A 552 6.76 -9.51 -14.62
CA GLU A 552 8.22 -9.36 -14.64
C GLU A 552 8.65 -8.04 -15.30
N MET A 553 8.10 -7.73 -16.47
CA MET A 553 8.42 -6.49 -17.19
C MET A 553 7.93 -5.25 -16.43
N ASP A 554 6.71 -5.29 -15.89
CA ASP A 554 6.09 -4.14 -15.22
C ASP A 554 6.81 -3.81 -13.90
N ALA A 555 7.15 -4.83 -13.11
CA ALA A 555 7.97 -4.66 -11.92
C ALA A 555 9.38 -4.13 -12.24
N SER A 556 9.99 -4.59 -13.35
CA SER A 556 11.30 -4.10 -13.79
C SER A 556 11.22 -2.63 -14.24
N ALA A 557 10.13 -2.23 -14.92
CA ALA A 557 9.88 -0.84 -15.29
C ALA A 557 9.63 0.03 -14.05
N ALA A 558 8.89 -0.46 -13.04
CA ALA A 558 8.72 0.24 -11.78
C ALA A 558 10.06 0.45 -11.05
N TYR A 559 10.92 -0.58 -11.05
CA TYR A 559 12.26 -0.50 -10.47
C TYR A 559 13.12 0.57 -11.16
N LEU A 560 13.12 0.61 -12.50
CA LEU A 560 13.83 1.64 -13.28
C LEU A 560 13.33 3.05 -13.00
N ARG A 561 12.03 3.21 -12.72
CA ARG A 561 11.42 4.49 -12.31
C ARG A 561 11.61 4.82 -10.82
N GLN A 562 12.32 4.00 -10.06
CA GLN A 562 12.44 4.10 -8.60
C GLN A 562 11.08 4.19 -7.90
N LEU A 563 10.11 3.41 -8.38
CA LEU A 563 8.80 3.23 -7.75
C LEU A 563 8.80 1.98 -6.87
N ASP A 564 7.97 1.98 -5.83
CA ASP A 564 7.73 0.75 -5.08
C ASP A 564 7.10 -0.29 -6.02
N ILE A 565 7.66 -1.50 -6.07
CA ILE A 565 7.18 -2.58 -6.94
C ILE A 565 5.71 -2.94 -6.72
N VAL A 566 5.13 -2.70 -5.54
CA VAL A 566 3.69 -2.93 -5.31
C VAL A 566 2.82 -1.94 -6.08
N SER A 567 3.39 -0.83 -6.55
CA SER A 567 2.70 0.21 -7.33
C SER A 567 2.17 -0.32 -8.66
N ILE A 568 2.74 -1.40 -9.20
CA ILE A 568 2.24 -2.04 -10.43
C ILE A 568 0.85 -2.65 -10.26
N ASN A 569 0.39 -2.86 -9.01
CA ASN A 569 -0.96 -3.32 -8.69
C ASN A 569 -1.90 -2.13 -8.36
N SER A 570 -1.42 -0.88 -8.45
CA SER A 570 -2.23 0.32 -8.19
C SER A 570 -2.96 0.79 -9.44
N ARG A 571 -4.24 1.11 -9.26
CA ARG A 571 -5.09 1.69 -10.33
C ARG A 571 -4.62 3.07 -10.79
N ASP A 572 -3.77 3.73 -10.00
CA ASP A 572 -3.14 5.00 -10.34
C ASP A 572 -2.22 4.89 -11.57
N PHE A 573 -1.78 3.69 -11.93
CA PHE A 573 -0.92 3.44 -13.08
C PHE A 573 -1.60 2.66 -14.21
N ASP A 574 -2.90 2.37 -14.08
CA ASP A 574 -3.69 1.68 -15.10
C ASP A 574 -3.49 2.35 -16.46
N VAL A 575 -3.18 1.56 -17.47
CA VAL A 575 -2.93 2.04 -18.83
C VAL A 575 -4.21 2.06 -19.66
N GLU A 576 -4.25 2.97 -20.63
CA GLU A 576 -5.33 3.07 -21.61
C GLU A 576 -4.86 2.64 -23.01
N ASN A 577 -5.80 2.17 -23.83
CA ASN A 577 -5.56 1.78 -25.22
C ASN A 577 -5.52 2.99 -26.17
N ASP A 578 -4.83 4.03 -25.77
CA ASP A 578 -4.63 5.27 -26.53
C ASP A 578 -3.12 5.48 -26.81
N PRO A 579 -2.71 6.43 -27.66
CA PRO A 579 -1.30 6.65 -27.95
C PRO A 579 -0.56 7.46 -26.86
N LYS A 580 -1.26 7.97 -25.83
CA LYS A 580 -0.67 8.87 -24.83
C LYS A 580 0.32 8.13 -23.93
N ILE A 581 1.23 8.91 -23.34
CA ILE A 581 2.25 8.42 -22.41
C ILE A 581 1.79 8.40 -20.95
N HIS A 582 0.57 8.89 -20.69
CA HIS A 582 -0.04 8.98 -19.37
C HIS A 582 -1.46 8.42 -19.39
N ASN A 583 -2.02 8.13 -18.23
CA ASN A 583 -3.40 7.65 -18.07
C ASN A 583 -4.41 8.77 -17.74
N LYS A 584 -5.69 8.40 -17.53
CA LYS A 584 -6.79 9.26 -17.06
C LYS A 584 -6.50 10.01 -15.77
N SER A 585 -5.66 9.45 -14.89
CA SER A 585 -5.25 10.08 -13.63
C SER A 585 -4.12 11.09 -13.82
N ASN A 586 -3.69 11.33 -15.06
CA ASN A 586 -2.54 12.17 -15.41
C ASN A 586 -1.26 11.73 -14.68
N GLN A 587 -0.99 10.42 -14.70
CA GLN A 587 0.29 9.83 -14.28
C GLN A 587 0.93 9.12 -15.46
N LEU A 588 2.26 9.19 -15.56
CA LEU A 588 3.00 8.42 -16.55
C LEU A 588 2.78 6.93 -16.27
N ASN A 589 2.55 6.15 -17.33
CA ASN A 589 2.39 4.70 -17.20
C ASN A 589 3.69 4.06 -16.68
N ILE A 590 3.60 2.93 -15.97
CA ILE A 590 4.81 2.19 -15.58
C ILE A 590 5.33 1.42 -16.81
N LEU A 591 4.48 0.55 -17.35
CA LEU A 591 4.70 -0.16 -18.61
C LEU A 591 3.41 -0.12 -19.44
N LYS A 592 3.51 0.13 -20.74
CA LYS A 592 2.35 0.16 -21.65
C LYS A 592 2.67 -0.52 -22.97
N ALA A 593 1.78 -1.37 -23.46
CA ALA A 593 1.82 -1.83 -24.84
C ALA A 593 1.17 -0.79 -25.76
N TYR A 594 1.77 -0.53 -26.92
CA TYR A 594 1.31 0.46 -27.87
C TYR A 594 1.55 0.02 -29.32
N LYS A 595 0.91 0.73 -30.25
CA LYS A 595 1.04 0.53 -31.70
C LYS A 595 2.25 1.34 -32.19
N ALA A 596 3.38 0.69 -32.44
CA ALA A 596 4.56 1.33 -33.00
C ALA A 596 4.38 1.52 -34.51
N SER A 597 4.43 2.77 -34.99
CA SER A 597 4.29 3.07 -36.43
C SER A 597 5.58 2.76 -37.17
N THR A 598 5.49 2.09 -38.33
CA THR A 598 6.64 1.88 -39.21
C THR A 598 6.68 2.94 -40.32
N ALA A 599 7.88 3.23 -40.83
CA ALA A 599 8.07 4.16 -41.95
C ALA A 599 7.31 3.75 -43.24
N LEU A 600 6.90 2.48 -43.33
CA LEU A 600 6.17 1.91 -44.47
C LEU A 600 4.64 1.86 -44.25
N GLY A 601 4.11 2.53 -43.21
CA GLY A 601 2.68 2.59 -42.92
C GLY A 601 2.11 1.31 -42.28
N GLY A 602 2.96 0.37 -41.88
CA GLY A 602 2.60 -0.77 -41.05
C GLY A 602 2.63 -0.42 -39.56
N SER A 603 2.20 -1.35 -38.72
CA SER A 603 2.27 -1.22 -37.27
C SER A 603 2.80 -2.47 -36.60
N ASN A 604 3.67 -2.28 -35.62
CA ASN A 604 4.29 -3.37 -34.86
C ASN A 604 3.90 -3.25 -33.39
N LEU A 605 4.03 -4.35 -32.65
CA LEU A 605 3.81 -4.35 -31.21
C LEU A 605 4.99 -3.67 -30.52
N GLY A 606 4.71 -2.60 -29.79
CA GLY A 606 5.70 -1.92 -28.97
C GLY A 606 5.34 -1.94 -27.50
N TYR A 607 6.35 -1.82 -26.66
CA TYR A 607 6.25 -1.58 -25.22
C TYR A 607 6.94 -0.26 -24.89
N ARG A 608 6.36 0.53 -24.00
CA ARG A 608 6.87 1.81 -23.55
C ARG A 608 6.94 1.85 -22.04
N PHE A 609 8.05 2.36 -21.51
CA PHE A 609 8.24 2.67 -20.10
C PHE A 609 9.15 3.91 -19.96
N PHE A 610 9.45 4.30 -18.72
CA PHE A 610 10.29 5.46 -18.43
C PHE A 610 11.45 5.05 -17.52
N SER A 611 12.61 5.68 -17.71
CA SER A 611 13.81 5.45 -16.90
C SER A 611 14.61 6.71 -16.73
#